data_AF-A0A859FDM8-F1
#
_entry.id   AF-A0A859FDM8-F1
#
_cell.length_a   1.000
_cell.length_b   1.000
_cell.length_c   1.000
_cell.angle_alpha   90.00
_cell.angle_beta   90.00
_cell.angle_gamma   90.00
#
_symmetry.space_group_name_H-M   'P 1'
#
loop_
_entity.id
_entity.type
_entity.pdbx_description
1 polymer ?
#
loop_
_entity_poly.entity_id
_entity_poly.type
_entity_poly.pdbx_seq_one_letter_code
_entity_poly.pdbx_strand_id
1 'polypeptide(L)' 'MPDFQETFSFHSSVLYLVLEIVRDHAQKEWPSPTIRQLSFRIGYSEETILESIEFGTTEPATILQ' A
#
# COMPACT_ATOMS: atom_id res chain seq x y z
N MET A 1 11.48 -5.98 21.58
CA MET A 1 11.70 -5.89 20.12
C MET A 1 10.34 -5.68 19.51
N PRO A 2 10.12 -4.70 18.62
CA PRO A 2 8.83 -4.57 17.98
C PRO A 2 8.62 -5.78 17.08
N ASP A 3 7.47 -6.42 17.21
CA ASP A 3 7.13 -7.64 16.51
C ASP A 3 7.08 -7.36 15.01
N PHE A 4 8.03 -7.92 14.25
CA PHE A 4 8.11 -7.79 12.78
C PHE A 4 6.76 -8.09 12.10
N GLN A 5 5.94 -8.94 12.71
CA GLN A 5 4.63 -9.32 12.21
C GLN A 5 3.62 -8.15 12.15
N GLU A 6 3.72 -7.17 13.05
CA GLU A 6 2.79 -6.04 13.12
C GLU A 6 3.10 -5.01 12.02
N THR A 7 4.38 -4.76 11.75
CA THR A 7 4.82 -3.85 10.68
C THR A 7 4.56 -4.42 9.28
N PHE A 8 4.74 -5.74 9.09
CA PHE A 8 4.34 -6.42 7.85
C PHE A 8 2.85 -6.23 7.55
N SER A 9 1.99 -6.32 8.56
CA SER A 9 0.55 -6.10 8.41
C SER A 9 0.21 -4.64 8.06
N PHE A 10 0.92 -3.68 8.64
CA PHE A 10 0.69 -2.26 8.39
C PHE A 10 1.02 -1.87 6.94
N HIS A 11 2.25 -2.14 6.48
CA HIS A 11 2.68 -1.78 5.13
C HIS A 11 1.86 -2.50 4.05
N SER A 12 1.48 -3.75 4.30
CA SER A 12 0.61 -4.50 3.37
C SER A 12 -0.80 -3.90 3.28
N SER A 13 -1.33 -3.39 4.39
CA SER A 13 -2.63 -2.70 4.40
C SER A 13 -2.57 -1.39 3.62
N VAL A 14 -1.51 -0.60 3.79
CA VAL A 14 -1.30 0.63 3.04
C VAL A 14 -1.09 0.35 1.55
N LEU A 15 -0.30 -0.69 1.22
CA LEU A 15 -0.11 -1.14 -0.16
C LEU A 15 -1.42 -1.55 -0.83
N TYR A 16 -2.31 -2.24 -0.10
CA TYR A 16 -3.64 -2.57 -0.61
C TYR A 16 -4.43 -1.32 -1.03
N LEU A 17 -4.46 -0.29 -0.18
CA LEU A 17 -5.13 0.98 -0.49
C LEU A 17 -4.51 1.70 -1.70
N VAL A 18 -3.18 1.68 -1.82
CA VAL A 18 -2.47 2.20 -3.00
C VAL A 18 -2.93 1.46 -4.26
N LEU A 19 -2.98 0.13 -4.22
CA LEU A 19 -3.38 -0.69 -5.36
C LEU A 19 -4.84 -0.48 -5.75
N GLU A 20 -5.75 -0.25 -4.81
CA GLU A 20 -7.14 0.10 -5.12
C GLU A 20 -7.23 1.41 -5.91
N ILE A 21 -6.50 2.44 -5.50
CA ILE A 21 -6.49 3.73 -6.21
C ILE A 21 -5.86 3.60 -7.59
N VAL A 22 -4.72 2.90 -7.70
CA VAL A 22 -4.05 2.68 -8.99
C VAL A 22 -4.94 1.87 -9.93
N ARG A 23 -5.64 0.85 -9.42
CA ARG A 23 -6.61 0.06 -10.19
C ARG A 23 -7.76 0.91 -10.70
N ASP A 24 -8.32 1.79 -9.86
CA ASP A 24 -9.38 2.72 -10.23
C ASP A 24 -8.93 3.67 -11.37
N HIS A 25 -7.71 4.20 -11.28
CA HIS A 25 -7.12 5.03 -12.34
C HIS A 25 -6.95 4.24 -13.63
N ALA A 26 -6.45 3.01 -13.56
CA ALA A 26 -6.27 2.15 -14.72
C ALA A 26 -7.61 1.83 -15.42
N GLN A 27 -8.66 1.52 -14.63
CA GLN A 27 -10.01 1.24 -15.17
C GLN A 27 -10.64 2.44 -15.88
N LYS A 28 -10.30 3.66 -15.45
CA LYS A 28 -10.81 4.91 -16.01
C LYS A 28 -9.89 5.53 -17.06
N GLU A 29 -8.81 4.84 -17.41
CA GLU A 29 -7.76 5.33 -18.32
C GLU A 29 -7.19 6.69 -17.90
N TRP A 30 -7.13 6.94 -16.59
CA TRP A 30 -6.56 8.16 -16.02
C TRP A 30 -5.04 8.06 -15.88
N PRO A 31 -4.33 9.21 -15.87
CA PRO A 31 -2.91 9.22 -15.54
C PRO A 31 -2.65 8.57 -14.17
N SER A 32 -1.53 7.88 -14.05
CA SER A 32 -1.10 7.28 -12.77
C SER A 32 -1.03 8.36 -11.68
N PRO A 33 -1.55 8.09 -10.47
CA PRO A 33 -1.49 9.06 -9.39
C PRO A 33 -0.04 9.26 -8.93
N THR A 34 0.29 10.50 -8.52
CA THR A 34 1.58 10.79 -7.89
C THR A 34 1.59 10.32 -6.43
N ILE A 35 2.77 10.14 -5.85
CA ILE A 35 2.92 9.79 -4.42
C ILE A 35 2.20 10.81 -3.52
N ARG A 36 2.30 12.11 -3.84
CA ARG A 36 1.58 13.17 -3.13
C ARG A 36 0.05 13.03 -3.22
N GLN A 37 -0.48 12.64 -4.39
CA GLN A 37 -1.91 12.39 -4.56
C GLN A 37 -2.36 11.15 -3.77
N LEU A 38 -1.55 10.09 -3.76
CA LEU A 38 -1.78 8.90 -2.93
C LEU A 38 -1.79 9.27 -1.44
N SER A 39 -0.80 10.02 -0.98
CA SER A 39 -0.71 10.52 0.40
C SER A 39 -1.97 11.31 0.79
N PHE A 40 -2.39 12.26 -0.05
CA PHE A 40 -3.59 13.05 0.20
C PHE A 40 -4.87 12.21 0.23
N ARG A 41 -4.98 11.18 -0.61
CA ARG A 41 -6.19 10.36 -0.74
C ARG A 41 -6.28 9.27 0.32
N ILE A 42 -5.16 8.68 0.72
CA ILE A 42 -5.09 7.57 1.68
C ILE A 42 -4.95 8.09 3.12
N GLY A 43 -4.35 9.28 3.31
CA GLY A 43 -4.17 9.90 4.63
C GLY A 43 -2.87 9.51 5.35
N TYR A 44 -1.95 8.83 4.68
CA TYR A 44 -0.60 8.54 5.18
C TYR A 44 0.44 9.48 4.57
N SER A 45 1.60 9.64 5.22
CA SER A 45 2.71 10.44 4.70
C SER A 45 3.26 9.85 3.39
N GLU A 46 3.88 10.68 2.56
CA GLU A 46 4.55 10.22 1.33
C GLU A 46 5.62 9.15 1.63
N GLU A 47 6.33 9.26 2.76
CA GLU A 47 7.30 8.28 3.24
C GLU A 47 6.64 6.92 3.53
N THR A 48 5.55 6.91 4.32
CA THR A 48 4.81 5.68 4.61
C THR A 48 4.27 5.02 3.34
N ILE A 49 3.83 5.79 2.34
CA ILE A 49 3.42 5.24 1.05
C ILE A 49 4.61 4.56 0.35
N LEU A 50 5.77 5.20 0.31
CA LEU A 50 6.97 4.65 -0.33
C LEU A 50 7.46 3.38 0.38
N GLU A 51 7.58 3.39 1.70
CA GLU A 51 7.93 2.21 2.50
C GLU A 51 6.95 1.06 2.27
N SER A 52 5.65 1.37 2.15
CA SER A 52 4.63 0.35 1.93
C SER A 52 4.69 -0.26 0.52
N ILE A 53 5.16 0.50 -0.47
CA ILE A 53 5.45 -0.04 -1.82
C ILE A 53 6.71 -0.92 -1.79
N GLU A 54 7.70 -0.57 -0.97
CA GLU A 54 8.96 -1.33 -0.87
C GLU A 54 8.80 -2.62 -0.04
N PHE A 55 8.09 -2.56 1.08
CA PHE A 55 8.03 -3.63 2.08
C PHE A 55 6.66 -4.32 2.20
N GLY A 56 5.60 -3.74 1.64
CA GLY A 56 4.27 -4.34 1.66
C GLY A 56 4.17 -5.59 0.78
N THR A 57 3.37 -6.55 1.19
CA THR A 57 3.13 -7.78 0.41
C THR A 57 1.63 -7.92 0.11
N THR A 58 1.31 -8.47 -1.06
CA THR A 58 -0.08 -8.80 -1.46
C THR A 58 -0.35 -10.29 -1.40
N GLU A 59 0.66 -11.08 -1.05
CA GLU A 59 0.48 -12.51 -0.90
C GLU A 59 -0.49 -12.76 0.26
N PRO A 60 -1.54 -13.58 0.06
CA PRO A 60 -2.30 -14.05 1.20
C PRO A 60 -1.31 -14.77 2.11
N ALA A 61 -1.27 -14.42 3.39
CA ALA A 61 -0.58 -15.23 4.38
C ALA A 61 -1.05 -16.67 4.18
N THR A 62 -0.19 -17.52 3.63
CA THR A 62 -0.54 -18.91 3.33
C THR A 62 -0.92 -19.54 4.65
N ILE A 63 -2.19 -19.89 4.80
CA ILE A 63 -2.73 -20.65 5.94
C ILE A 63 -2.25 -22.11 5.80
N LEU A 64 -0.94 -22.28 5.78
CA LEU A 64 -0.25 -23.56 5.90
C LEU A 64 0.89 -23.35 6.89
N GLN A 65 0.49 -23.13 8.15
CA GLN A 65 1.29 -23.46 9.32
C GLN A 65 0.80 -24.81 9.85
#